data_AF-A0A1V6N4D4-F1
#
_entry.id   AF-A0A1V6N4D4-F1
#
_cell.length_a   1.000
_cell.length_b   1.000
_cell.length_c   1.000
_cell.angle_alpha   90.00
_cell.angle_beta   90.00
_cell.angle_gamma   90.00
#
_symmetry.space_group_name_H-M   'P 1'
#
loop_
_entity.id
_entity.type
_entity.pdbx_description
1 polymer ?
#
loop_
_entity_poly.entity_id
_entity_poly.type
_entity_poly.pdbx_seq_one_letter_code
_entity_poly.pdbx_strand_id
1 'polypeptide(L)'
;MSYYRFIDKGEGPTKLFVGGIHGHEGETTIDFLKSMSYSDFSNGKTFIYNFDYTEYISTIKKEYYETKIGKTIINLIKKHKPDFYIELHCYNIKNYENLISPNRRESQGVPPLIDLENHVLISSVSPLIRKKYFKMETVCKTLEIPCINKKLYWNDLNSITKDIITKYNITKGNITKGNITEDNITEGNIIKNNVVKYNINMDNANEDNGNNYHLKSSFNTYLNIIKILSKVKNRDEFQRIMIKKYPKQVELAVKYAKEIFGEKFPPF
;
A
#
# COMPACT_ATOMS: atom_id res chain seq x y z
N MET A 1 -9.33 -7.40 12.80
CA MET A 1 -8.22 -8.36 12.72
C MET A 1 -6.90 -7.72 12.31
N SER A 2 -6.05 -7.38 13.30
CA SER A 2 -4.68 -6.95 13.05
C SER A 2 -3.88 -8.08 12.38
N TYR A 3 -3.02 -7.73 11.44
CA TYR A 3 -2.18 -8.68 10.72
C TYR A 3 -0.72 -8.44 11.02
N TYR A 4 0.01 -9.53 11.24
CA TYR A 4 1.44 -9.52 11.42
C TYR A 4 2.07 -10.62 10.56
N ARG A 5 3.15 -10.28 9.86
CA ARG A 5 4.00 -11.24 9.17
C ARG A 5 5.45 -10.86 9.36
N PHE A 6 6.26 -11.86 9.67
CA PHE A 6 7.70 -11.74 9.75
C PHE A 6 8.35 -12.68 8.75
N ILE A 7 9.35 -12.17 8.05
CA ILE A 7 10.12 -12.88 7.05
C ILE A 7 11.58 -12.71 7.42
N ASP A 8 12.23 -13.82 7.78
CA ASP A 8 13.68 -13.87 8.00
C ASP A 8 14.33 -14.59 6.82
N LYS A 9 15.30 -13.92 6.20
CA LYS A 9 16.15 -14.43 5.12
C LYS A 9 17.63 -14.24 5.44
N GLY A 10 17.98 -14.23 6.72
CA GLY A 10 19.34 -14.09 7.21
C GLY A 10 19.85 -12.65 7.10
N GLU A 11 21.12 -12.49 6.73
CA GLU A 11 21.78 -11.20 6.68
C GLU A 11 21.24 -10.30 5.57
N GLY A 12 21.07 -9.01 5.89
CA GLY A 12 20.56 -8.01 4.95
C GLY A 12 19.81 -6.89 5.67
N PRO A 13 19.17 -5.99 4.91
CA PRO A 13 18.46 -4.85 5.48
C PRO A 13 17.25 -5.27 6.33
N THR A 14 16.95 -4.47 7.34
CA THR A 14 15.70 -4.58 8.09
C THR A 14 14.64 -3.66 7.49
N LYS A 15 13.49 -4.23 7.12
CA LYS A 15 12.37 -3.53 6.50
C LYS A 15 11.14 -3.61 7.39
N LEU A 16 10.50 -2.48 7.63
CA LEU A 16 9.29 -2.37 8.45
C LEU A 16 8.18 -1.72 7.63
N PHE A 17 7.19 -2.53 7.26
CA PHE A 17 5.95 -2.07 6.61
C PHE A 17 4.85 -1.95 7.65
N VAL A 18 4.15 -0.83 7.63
CA VAL A 18 3.06 -0.52 8.58
C VAL A 18 1.84 -0.03 7.80
N GLY A 19 0.70 -0.71 7.94
CA GLY A 19 -0.59 -0.29 7.38
C GLY A 19 -1.66 -0.14 8.47
N GLY A 20 -2.81 0.44 8.11
CA GLY A 20 -3.92 0.64 9.05
C GLY A 20 -3.65 1.71 10.11
N ILE A 21 -2.88 2.74 9.77
CA ILE A 21 -2.50 3.75 10.75
C ILE A 21 -3.57 4.83 10.96
N HIS A 22 -4.54 4.96 10.04
CA HIS A 22 -5.76 5.75 10.22
C HIS A 22 -7.02 4.99 9.76
N GLY A 23 -8.11 5.17 10.49
CA GLY A 23 -9.46 4.77 10.07
C GLY A 23 -9.50 3.32 9.59
N HIS A 24 -10.14 3.11 8.44
CA HIS A 24 -10.24 1.80 7.77
C HIS A 24 -9.18 1.60 6.67
N GLU A 25 -8.13 2.42 6.61
CA GLU A 25 -7.14 2.38 5.52
C GLU A 25 -6.46 0.99 5.41
N GLY A 26 -6.27 0.35 6.57
CA GLY A 26 -5.70 -0.98 6.71
C GLY A 26 -6.48 -2.07 5.98
N GLU A 27 -7.76 -1.85 5.70
CA GLU A 27 -8.60 -2.80 4.97
C GLU A 27 -8.28 -2.87 3.47
N THR A 28 -7.76 -1.78 2.90
CA THR A 28 -7.31 -1.73 1.50
C THR A 28 -5.87 -2.22 1.39
N THR A 29 -4.99 -1.72 2.27
CA THR A 29 -3.54 -1.94 2.15
C THR A 29 -3.12 -3.38 2.45
N ILE A 30 -3.89 -4.08 3.30
CA ILE A 30 -3.56 -5.44 3.73
C ILE A 30 -3.55 -6.46 2.59
N ASP A 31 -4.43 -6.30 1.59
CA ASP A 31 -4.58 -7.28 0.52
C ASP A 31 -3.33 -7.34 -0.37
N PHE A 32 -2.66 -6.21 -0.56
CA PHE A 32 -1.36 -6.14 -1.25
C PHE A 32 -0.29 -6.91 -0.49
N LEU A 33 -0.18 -6.69 0.82
CA LEU A 33 0.83 -7.36 1.66
C LEU A 33 0.60 -8.86 1.76
N LYS A 34 -0.66 -9.31 1.80
CA LYS A 34 -1.03 -10.72 1.79
C LYS A 34 -0.75 -11.38 0.44
N SER A 35 -0.90 -10.65 -0.67
CA SER A 35 -0.63 -11.17 -2.02
C SER A 35 0.85 -11.44 -2.30
N MET A 36 1.76 -10.87 -1.51
CA MET A 36 3.20 -11.04 -1.70
C MET A 36 3.70 -12.42 -1.28
N SER A 37 4.44 -13.06 -2.16
CA SER A 37 5.07 -14.35 -1.93
C SER A 37 6.41 -14.21 -1.19
N TYR A 38 6.93 -15.31 -0.64
CA TYR A 38 8.24 -15.29 0.01
C TYR A 38 9.36 -14.83 -0.93
N SER A 39 9.28 -15.12 -2.23
CA SER A 39 10.30 -14.72 -3.23
C SER A 39 10.24 -13.23 -3.62
N ASP A 40 9.19 -12.50 -3.23
CA ASP A 40 9.08 -11.06 -3.46
C ASP A 40 9.97 -10.23 -2.52
N PHE A 41 10.58 -10.84 -1.51
CA PHE A 41 11.44 -10.17 -0.52
C PHE A 41 12.92 -10.52 -0.74
N SER A 42 13.79 -9.53 -0.59
CA SER A 42 15.25 -9.73 -0.57
C SER A 42 15.72 -10.43 0.70
N ASN A 43 17.01 -10.78 0.76
CA ASN A 43 17.66 -11.15 2.02
C ASN A 43 17.52 -10.04 3.07
N GLY A 44 17.70 -10.41 4.34
CA GLY A 44 17.43 -9.56 5.50
C GLY A 44 16.13 -9.92 6.22
N LYS A 45 15.61 -8.96 6.98
CA LYS A 45 14.45 -9.14 7.86
C LYS A 45 13.33 -8.21 7.43
N THR A 46 12.16 -8.74 7.13
CA THR A 46 10.97 -7.93 6.82
C THR A 46 9.88 -8.15 7.86
N PHE A 47 9.47 -7.07 8.50
CA PHE A 47 8.36 -7.00 9.44
C PHE A 47 7.20 -6.28 8.78
N ILE A 48 6.02 -6.89 8.81
CA ILE A 48 4.80 -6.33 8.26
C ILE A 48 3.78 -6.29 9.39
N TYR A 49 3.31 -5.08 9.72
CA TYR A 49 2.22 -4.86 10.66
C TYR A 49 1.10 -4.15 9.92
N ASN A 50 -0.13 -4.62 10.08
CA ASN A 50 -1.31 -3.90 9.63
C ASN A 50 -2.30 -3.86 10.78
N PHE A 51 -2.66 -2.66 11.20
CA PHE A 51 -3.60 -2.46 12.27
C PHE A 51 -5.04 -2.49 11.75
N ASP A 52 -5.95 -2.69 12.69
CA ASP A 52 -7.38 -2.61 12.45
C ASP A 52 -7.84 -1.17 12.32
N TYR A 53 -9.14 -0.94 12.52
CA TYR A 53 -9.67 0.38 12.74
C TYR A 53 -8.86 1.15 13.80
N THR A 54 -8.42 2.35 13.44
CA THR A 54 -7.84 3.33 14.35
C THR A 54 -8.59 4.65 14.21
N GLU A 55 -8.60 5.46 15.27
CA GLU A 55 -9.12 6.82 15.15
C GLU A 55 -8.27 7.62 14.14
N TYR A 56 -8.95 8.40 13.30
CA TYR A 56 -8.28 9.24 12.32
C TYR A 56 -7.68 10.47 13.02
N ILE A 57 -6.38 10.42 13.25
CA ILE A 57 -5.56 11.56 13.70
C ILE A 57 -4.37 11.64 12.75
N SER A 58 -4.09 12.83 12.20
CA SER A 58 -3.03 12.98 11.21
C SER A 58 -1.64 12.78 11.83
N THR A 59 -0.79 11.97 11.19
CA THR A 59 0.59 11.70 11.63
C THR A 59 1.53 12.92 11.63
N ILE A 60 1.15 14.03 11.01
CA ILE A 60 1.91 15.30 11.09
C ILE A 60 1.67 16.04 12.41
N LYS A 61 0.65 15.65 13.17
CA LYS A 61 0.30 16.25 14.45
C LYS A 61 0.98 15.49 15.60
N LYS A 62 1.43 16.21 16.63
CA LYS A 62 2.20 15.61 17.73
C LYS A 62 1.35 14.65 18.56
N GLU A 63 0.09 14.98 18.77
CA GLU A 63 -0.87 14.18 19.52
C GLU A 63 -1.07 12.78 18.93
N TYR A 64 -0.86 12.59 17.62
CA TYR A 64 -0.89 11.26 17.01
C TYR A 64 0.06 10.29 17.73
N TYR A 65 1.27 10.76 18.04
CA TYR A 65 2.30 9.96 18.68
C TYR A 65 2.11 9.77 20.19
N GLU A 66 1.08 10.39 20.75
CA GLU A 66 0.64 10.20 22.15
C GLU A 66 -0.45 9.14 22.27
N THR A 67 -1.15 8.84 21.16
CA THR A 67 -2.13 7.76 21.07
C THR A 67 -1.51 6.38 21.30
N LYS A 68 -2.35 5.37 21.56
CA LYS A 68 -1.92 3.97 21.66
C LYS A 68 -1.25 3.48 20.38
N ILE A 69 -1.78 3.87 19.20
CA ILE A 69 -1.23 3.45 17.92
C ILE A 69 0.11 4.12 17.63
N GLY A 70 0.21 5.44 17.82
CA GLY A 70 1.46 6.18 17.62
C GLY A 70 2.58 5.71 18.54
N LYS A 71 2.28 5.43 19.82
CA LYS A 71 3.22 4.81 20.77
C LYS A 71 3.67 3.43 20.32
N THR A 72 2.74 2.61 19.82
CA THR A 72 3.06 1.28 19.26
C THR A 72 4.03 1.39 18.09
N ILE A 73 3.76 2.28 17.14
CA ILE A 73 4.62 2.52 15.97
C ILE A 73 6.03 2.95 16.40
N ILE A 74 6.13 3.92 17.33
CA ILE A 74 7.43 4.35 17.85
C ILE A 74 8.19 3.19 18.50
N ASN A 75 7.50 2.32 19.26
CA ASN A 75 8.12 1.15 19.87
C ASN A 75 8.62 0.15 18.82
N LEU A 76 7.86 -0.07 17.74
CA LEU A 76 8.30 -0.92 16.62
C LEU A 76 9.54 -0.35 15.93
N ILE A 77 9.57 0.97 15.68
CA ILE A 77 10.73 1.65 15.08
C ILE A 77 11.97 1.48 15.96
N LYS A 78 11.84 1.74 17.29
CA LYS A 78 12.95 1.60 18.24
C LYS A 78 13.43 0.16 18.38
N LYS A 79 12.50 -0.80 18.38
CA LYS A 79 12.80 -2.23 18.52
C LYS A 79 13.57 -2.75 17.31
N HIS A 80 13.07 -2.46 16.11
CA HIS A 80 13.56 -3.07 14.88
C HIS A 80 14.66 -2.26 14.19
N LYS A 81 14.79 -0.96 14.49
CA LYS A 81 15.79 -0.04 13.91
C LYS A 81 15.91 -0.21 12.38
N PRO A 82 14.82 -0.05 11.62
CA PRO A 82 14.79 -0.46 10.22
C PRO A 82 15.65 0.42 9.32
N ASP A 83 16.19 -0.18 8.27
CA ASP A 83 16.82 0.51 7.13
C ASP A 83 15.75 1.05 6.15
N PHE A 84 14.57 0.42 6.15
CA PHE A 84 13.40 0.84 5.39
C PHE A 84 12.16 0.90 6.28
N TYR A 85 11.53 2.06 6.38
CA TYR A 85 10.25 2.24 7.08
C TYR A 85 9.18 2.74 6.11
N ILE A 86 8.15 1.93 5.89
CA ILE A 86 7.10 2.20 4.90
C ILE A 86 5.75 2.27 5.61
N GLU A 87 5.08 3.40 5.50
CA GLU A 87 3.68 3.58 5.90
C GLU A 87 2.79 3.39 4.66
N LEU A 88 1.88 2.42 4.72
CA LEU A 88 0.91 2.11 3.69
C LEU A 88 -0.43 2.70 4.06
N HIS A 89 -1.02 3.43 3.13
CA HIS A 89 -2.25 4.17 3.33
C HIS A 89 -3.20 4.00 2.16
N CYS A 90 -4.44 4.42 2.38
CA CYS A 90 -5.32 4.75 1.28
C CYS A 90 -6.06 6.05 1.55
N TYR A 91 -6.53 6.68 0.49
CA TYR A 91 -7.26 7.94 0.58
C TYR A 91 -8.57 7.91 -0.21
N ASN A 92 -9.52 8.77 0.14
CA ASN A 92 -10.70 8.99 -0.67
C ASN A 92 -10.29 9.72 -1.96
N ILE A 93 -10.58 9.16 -3.14
CA ILE A 93 -10.19 9.72 -4.45
C ILE A 93 -10.57 11.20 -4.61
N LYS A 94 -11.66 11.67 -3.98
CA LYS A 94 -12.07 13.08 -3.98
C LYS A 94 -11.02 14.03 -3.38
N ASN A 95 -10.10 13.51 -2.57
CA ASN A 95 -9.03 14.27 -1.94
C ASN A 95 -7.73 14.28 -2.78
N TYR A 96 -7.69 13.63 -3.94
CA TYR A 96 -6.47 13.56 -4.78
C TYR A 96 -5.87 14.96 -5.02
N GLU A 97 -6.66 15.90 -5.54
CA GLU A 97 -6.22 17.27 -5.82
C GLU A 97 -5.68 17.99 -4.57
N ASN A 98 -6.30 17.74 -3.40
CA ASN A 98 -5.86 18.32 -2.13
C ASN A 98 -4.52 17.73 -1.65
N LEU A 99 -4.27 16.45 -1.94
CA LEU A 99 -3.05 15.75 -1.54
C LEU A 99 -1.83 16.17 -2.37
N ILE A 100 -2.04 16.44 -3.66
CA ILE A 100 -0.98 16.90 -4.58
C ILE A 100 -0.89 18.43 -4.70
N SER A 101 -1.79 19.17 -4.05
CA SER A 101 -1.86 20.63 -4.15
C SER A 101 -0.57 21.30 -3.68
N PRO A 102 0.00 22.25 -4.44
CA PRO A 102 1.18 23.02 -4.03
C PRO A 102 0.96 23.80 -2.72
N ASN A 103 -0.29 24.17 -2.41
CA ASN A 103 -0.67 24.90 -1.20
C ASN A 103 -0.65 24.04 0.07
N ARG A 104 -0.40 22.73 -0.06
CA ARG A 104 -0.31 21.82 1.09
C ARG A 104 0.78 22.25 2.07
N ARG A 105 1.85 22.88 1.59
CA ARG A 105 2.92 23.40 2.44
C ARG A 105 2.44 24.51 3.37
N GLU A 106 1.70 25.46 2.83
CA GLU A 106 1.16 26.57 3.61
C GLU A 106 0.05 26.11 4.56
N SER A 107 -0.84 25.25 4.07
CA SER A 107 -2.02 24.80 4.84
C SER A 107 -1.72 23.72 5.87
N GLN A 108 -0.75 22.82 5.63
CA GLN A 108 -0.47 21.66 6.49
C GLN A 108 0.97 21.64 7.05
N GLY A 109 1.84 22.55 6.64
CA GLY A 109 3.25 22.57 7.08
C GLY A 109 4.11 21.45 6.48
N VAL A 110 3.59 20.72 5.49
CA VAL A 110 4.27 19.62 4.79
C VAL A 110 4.07 19.73 3.28
N PRO A 111 5.04 19.31 2.47
CA PRO A 111 4.96 19.46 1.03
C PRO A 111 3.83 18.60 0.43
N PRO A 112 3.44 18.87 -0.82
CA PRO A 112 2.52 18.02 -1.57
C PRO A 112 3.03 16.58 -1.66
N LEU A 113 2.10 15.63 -1.77
CA LEU A 113 2.47 14.28 -2.14
C LEU A 113 2.84 14.24 -3.62
N ILE A 114 3.69 13.30 -4.00
CA ILE A 114 4.20 13.17 -5.36
C ILE A 114 3.42 12.06 -6.07
N ASP A 115 2.81 12.40 -7.19
CA ASP A 115 2.10 11.42 -8.02
C ASP A 115 3.09 10.55 -8.82
N LEU A 116 3.07 9.25 -8.54
CA LEU A 116 3.78 8.21 -9.26
C LEU A 116 2.97 7.63 -10.43
N GLU A 117 2.03 8.41 -10.94
CA GLU A 117 1.05 8.05 -11.96
C GLU A 117 -0.06 7.15 -11.41
N ASN A 118 -1.17 7.09 -12.15
CA ASN A 118 -2.33 6.27 -11.81
C ASN A 118 -2.84 6.53 -10.38
N HIS A 119 -2.79 7.77 -9.90
CA HIS A 119 -3.29 8.16 -8.57
C HIS A 119 -2.56 7.47 -7.41
N VAL A 120 -1.37 6.90 -7.63
CA VAL A 120 -0.53 6.36 -6.56
C VAL A 120 0.41 7.45 -6.09
N LEU A 121 0.29 7.83 -4.82
CA LEU A 121 1.07 8.94 -4.29
C LEU A 121 2.18 8.42 -3.37
N ILE A 122 3.32 9.11 -3.38
CA ILE A 122 4.45 8.84 -2.50
C ILE A 122 4.92 10.11 -1.79
N SER A 123 5.37 9.98 -0.55
CA SER A 123 6.07 11.05 0.16
C SER A 123 7.02 10.47 1.21
N SER A 124 7.72 11.34 1.94
CA SER A 124 8.34 10.96 3.20
C SER A 124 7.27 10.80 4.28
N VAL A 125 7.54 9.95 5.26
CA VAL A 125 6.77 9.92 6.52
C VAL A 125 6.90 11.26 7.27
N SER A 126 6.02 11.46 8.24
CA SER A 126 5.97 12.68 9.07
C SER A 126 7.35 13.17 9.53
N PRO A 127 7.68 14.47 9.34
CA PRO A 127 8.94 15.05 9.79
C PRO A 127 9.22 14.83 11.28
N LEU A 128 8.17 14.70 12.10
CA LEU A 128 8.25 14.48 13.55
C LEU A 128 9.00 13.19 13.89
N ILE A 129 8.69 12.08 13.21
CA ILE A 129 9.40 10.82 13.41
C ILE A 129 10.64 10.72 12.52
N ARG A 130 10.59 11.30 11.30
CA ARG A 130 11.70 11.24 10.34
C ARG A 130 12.99 11.82 10.92
N LYS A 131 12.90 12.96 11.60
CA LYS A 131 14.04 13.67 12.21
C LYS A 131 14.49 13.04 13.53
N LYS A 132 13.58 12.37 14.26
CA LYS A 132 13.81 11.94 15.63
C LYS A 132 14.30 10.50 15.76
N TYR A 133 13.83 9.59 14.90
CA TYR A 133 14.04 8.15 15.09
C TYR A 133 14.84 7.47 13.99
N PHE A 134 15.15 8.17 12.91
CA PHE A 134 15.75 7.58 11.71
C PHE A 134 17.01 8.31 11.30
N LYS A 135 17.98 7.54 10.81
CA LYS A 135 19.21 8.09 10.25
C LYS A 135 18.95 8.70 8.87
N MET A 136 19.88 9.47 8.33
CA MET A 136 19.71 10.11 7.02
C MET A 136 19.59 9.08 5.90
N GLU A 137 20.34 7.99 6.00
CA GLU A 137 20.33 6.87 5.05
C GLU A 137 19.05 6.02 5.09
N THR A 138 18.29 6.02 6.19
CA THR A 138 17.06 5.21 6.32
C THR A 138 15.98 5.66 5.34
N VAL A 139 15.53 4.76 4.48
CA VAL A 139 14.46 5.03 3.52
C VAL A 139 13.12 5.02 4.24
N CYS A 140 12.54 6.21 4.45
CA CYS A 140 11.21 6.36 5.03
C CYS A 140 10.23 6.83 3.96
N LYS A 141 9.15 6.08 3.71
CA LYS A 141 8.15 6.44 2.69
C LYS A 141 6.73 6.24 3.19
N THR A 142 5.87 7.17 2.85
CA THR A 142 4.41 7.04 2.87
C THR A 142 3.99 6.69 1.45
N LEU A 143 3.19 5.64 1.27
CA LEU A 143 2.62 5.22 0.00
C LEU A 143 1.10 5.19 0.09
N GLU A 144 0.45 5.83 -0.87
CA GLU A 144 -0.98 6.12 -0.85
C GLU A 144 -1.63 5.62 -2.15
N ILE A 145 -2.78 4.99 -2.02
CA ILE A 145 -3.63 4.53 -3.13
C ILE A 145 -5.08 4.93 -2.85
N PRO A 146 -5.95 5.13 -3.85
CA PRO A 146 -7.36 5.31 -3.57
C PRO A 146 -7.95 4.12 -2.79
N CYS A 147 -8.72 4.39 -1.75
CA CYS A 147 -9.33 3.35 -0.93
C CYS A 147 -10.29 2.48 -1.74
N ILE A 148 -10.16 1.17 -1.54
CA ILE A 148 -11.06 0.16 -2.11
C ILE A 148 -12.26 0.08 -1.16
N ASN A 149 -13.34 0.81 -1.46
CA ASN A 149 -14.59 0.69 -0.70
C ASN A 149 -15.21 -0.70 -0.91
N LYS A 150 -14.95 -1.65 0.01
CA LYS A 150 -15.45 -3.02 -0.07
C LYS A 150 -16.95 -3.12 -0.36
N LYS A 151 -17.79 -2.19 0.13
CA LYS A 151 -19.25 -2.19 -0.13
C LYS A 151 -19.64 -1.99 -1.60
N LEU A 152 -18.82 -1.29 -2.39
CA LEU A 152 -19.08 -1.10 -3.83
C LEU A 152 -18.67 -2.37 -4.62
N TYR A 153 -17.54 -2.99 -4.27
CA TYR A 153 -17.04 -4.17 -5.00
C TYR A 153 -17.90 -5.43 -4.86
N TRP A 154 -18.62 -5.64 -3.75
CA TRP A 154 -19.51 -6.81 -3.61
C TRP A 154 -20.71 -6.75 -4.56
N ASN A 155 -21.22 -5.55 -4.87
CA ASN A 155 -22.31 -5.39 -5.83
C ASN A 155 -21.82 -5.61 -7.26
N ASP A 156 -20.62 -5.13 -7.58
CA ASP A 156 -20.00 -5.34 -8.89
C ASP A 156 -19.58 -6.80 -9.11
N LEU A 157 -19.10 -7.49 -8.07
CA LEU A 157 -18.84 -8.93 -8.13
C LEU A 157 -20.11 -9.71 -8.47
N ASN A 158 -21.24 -9.41 -7.81
CA ASN A 158 -22.51 -10.09 -8.06
C ASN A 158 -23.03 -9.87 -9.49
N SER A 159 -22.76 -8.71 -10.10
CA SER A 159 -23.08 -8.45 -11.51
C SER A 159 -22.17 -9.26 -12.44
N ILE A 160 -20.87 -9.30 -12.17
CA ILE A 160 -19.88 -10.06 -12.95
C ILE A 160 -20.17 -11.57 -12.90
N THR A 161 -20.58 -12.12 -11.73
CA THR A 161 -20.99 -13.54 -11.64
C THR A 161 -22.22 -13.83 -12.49
N LYS A 162 -23.17 -12.89 -12.55
CA LYS A 162 -24.40 -13.00 -13.35
C LYS A 162 -24.08 -12.99 -14.85
N ASP A 163 -23.23 -12.07 -15.29
CA ASP A 163 -22.83 -11.95 -16.69
C ASP A 163 -21.99 -13.13 -17.18
N ILE A 164 -21.15 -13.74 -16.33
CA ILE A 164 -20.42 -14.97 -16.66
C ILE A 164 -21.38 -16.16 -16.82
N ILE A 165 -22.38 -16.29 -15.95
CA ILE A 165 -23.42 -17.33 -16.04
C ILE A 165 -24.21 -17.17 -17.34
N THR A 166 -24.54 -15.93 -17.73
CA THR A 166 -25.28 -15.62 -18.96
C THR A 166 -24.43 -15.77 -20.23
N LYS A 167 -23.16 -15.33 -20.22
CA LYS A 167 -22.25 -15.35 -21.38
C LYS A 167 -21.79 -16.76 -21.77
N TYR A 168 -21.67 -17.67 -20.81
CA TYR A 168 -21.26 -19.06 -21.06
C TYR A 168 -22.43 -20.03 -21.22
N ASN A 169 -23.68 -19.55 -21.32
CA ASN A 169 -24.89 -20.39 -21.39
C ASN A 169 -24.82 -21.55 -20.38
N ILE A 170 -24.43 -21.27 -19.13
CA ILE A 170 -24.58 -22.25 -18.05
C ILE A 170 -26.08 -22.28 -17.75
N THR A 171 -26.82 -22.99 -18.60
CA THR A 171 -28.25 -23.20 -18.41
C THR A 171 -28.42 -23.90 -17.08
N LYS A 172 -29.42 -23.43 -16.34
CA LYS A 172 -29.90 -23.86 -15.01
C LYS A 172 -30.23 -25.37 -14.89
N GLY A 173 -29.84 -26.20 -15.85
CA GLY A 173 -30.10 -27.63 -15.95
C GLY A 173 -29.03 -28.55 -15.36
N ASN A 174 -27.80 -28.09 -15.08
CA ASN A 174 -26.74 -28.95 -14.53
C ASN A 174 -26.47 -28.76 -13.03
N ILE A 175 -27.33 -28.03 -12.33
CA ILE A 175 -27.36 -28.01 -10.86
C ILE A 175 -28.77 -28.43 -10.47
N THR A 176 -29.04 -29.74 -10.57
CA THR A 176 -30.23 -30.31 -9.96
C THR A 176 -30.13 -30.16 -8.45
N LYS A 177 -31.21 -29.64 -7.89
CA LYS A 177 -31.40 -29.31 -6.49
C LYS A 177 -31.48 -30.60 -5.67
N GLY A 178 -30.33 -31.16 -5.33
CA GLY A 178 -30.20 -32.35 -4.48
C GLY A 178 -28.81 -32.95 -4.63
N ASN A 179 -28.13 -33.20 -3.51
CA ASN A 179 -26.81 -33.86 -3.39
C ASN A 179 -25.58 -32.95 -3.32
N ILE A 180 -25.64 -31.90 -2.50
CA ILE A 180 -24.46 -31.52 -1.71
C ILE A 180 -24.77 -31.90 -0.25
N THR A 181 -24.50 -33.15 0.11
CA THR A 181 -24.26 -33.54 1.51
C THR A 181 -22.77 -33.41 1.81
N GLU A 182 -22.44 -33.19 3.08
CA GLU A 182 -21.10 -32.84 3.61
C GLU A 182 -19.95 -33.78 3.19
N ASP A 183 -20.24 -34.93 2.58
CA ASP A 183 -19.25 -35.98 2.30
C ASP A 183 -18.56 -35.91 0.93
N ASN A 184 -18.90 -34.94 0.05
CA ASN A 184 -18.32 -34.86 -1.31
C ASN A 184 -17.04 -34.00 -1.44
N ILE A 185 -16.46 -33.53 -0.33
CA ILE A 185 -15.12 -32.93 -0.35
C ILE A 185 -14.11 -34.04 -0.03
N THR A 186 -13.68 -34.78 -1.05
CA THR A 186 -12.46 -35.61 -0.91
C THR A 186 -11.23 -34.72 -0.99
N GLU A 187 -10.33 -34.94 -0.03
CA GLU A 187 -9.11 -34.20 0.33
C GLU A 187 -8.05 -34.08 -0.80
N GLY A 188 -8.35 -34.47 -2.03
CA GLY A 188 -7.39 -34.66 -3.12
C GLY A 188 -7.23 -33.53 -4.14
N ASN A 189 -8.10 -32.51 -4.17
CA ASN A 189 -8.10 -31.52 -5.28
C ASN A 189 -7.67 -30.09 -4.90
N ILE A 190 -7.22 -29.84 -3.65
CA ILE A 190 -6.76 -28.52 -3.22
C ILE A 190 -5.22 -28.45 -3.14
N ILE A 191 -4.48 -29.02 -4.11
CA ILE A 191 -3.04 -28.72 -4.21
C ILE A 191 -2.58 -28.68 -5.67
N LYS A 192 -2.70 -27.50 -6.29
CA LYS A 192 -1.61 -26.80 -7.01
C LYS A 192 -2.14 -25.52 -7.62
N ASN A 193 -1.43 -24.42 -7.36
CA ASN A 193 -1.61 -23.07 -7.88
C ASN A 193 -2.56 -22.17 -7.09
N ASN A 194 -2.19 -21.89 -5.83
CA ASN A 194 -2.48 -20.60 -5.17
C ASN A 194 -1.69 -19.45 -5.84
N VAL A 195 -1.85 -19.32 -7.15
CA VAL A 195 -1.71 -18.03 -7.83
C VAL A 195 -3.12 -17.49 -7.79
N VAL A 196 -3.41 -16.60 -6.84
CA VAL A 196 -4.49 -15.63 -7.04
C VAL A 196 -4.05 -14.81 -8.25
N LYS A 197 -4.34 -15.34 -9.44
CA LYS A 197 -4.28 -14.62 -10.69
C LYS A 197 -5.38 -13.60 -10.50
N TYR A 198 -5.02 -12.41 -10.05
CA TYR A 198 -5.87 -11.22 -10.08
C TYR A 198 -6.19 -10.93 -11.56
N ASN A 199 -7.00 -11.79 -12.17
CA ASN A 199 -7.62 -11.59 -13.46
C ASN A 199 -8.82 -10.68 -13.23
N ILE A 200 -8.54 -9.49 -12.69
CA ILE A 200 -9.52 -8.43 -12.64
C ILE A 200 -9.57 -7.85 -14.05
N ASN A 201 -10.56 -8.28 -14.84
CA ASN A 201 -11.06 -7.44 -15.91
C ASN A 201 -11.75 -6.29 -15.21
N MET A 202 -11.02 -5.18 -15.11
CA MET A 202 -11.30 -4.05 -14.23
C MET A 202 -11.49 -2.80 -15.08
N ASP A 203 -12.04 -2.97 -16.28
CA ASP A 203 -12.16 -1.90 -17.27
C ASP A 203 -13.41 -1.05 -17.05
N ASN A 204 -14.24 -1.36 -16.03
CA ASN A 204 -15.42 -0.57 -15.71
C ASN A 204 -15.42 -0.20 -14.22
N ALA A 205 -14.83 0.96 -13.88
CA ALA A 205 -15.09 1.62 -12.61
C ALA A 205 -15.38 3.11 -12.88
N ASN A 206 -16.67 3.40 -13.02
CA ASN A 206 -17.31 4.72 -12.98
C ASN A 206 -16.80 5.77 -13.99
N GLU A 207 -17.44 5.77 -15.16
CA GLU A 207 -17.73 7.02 -15.88
C GLU A 207 -18.66 7.88 -15.01
N ASP A 208 -18.11 8.59 -14.03
CA ASP A 208 -18.78 9.75 -13.47
C ASP A 208 -17.75 10.80 -13.07
N ASN A 209 -17.75 11.88 -13.88
CA ASN A 209 -16.96 13.11 -13.80
C ASN A 209 -15.47 13.03 -14.19
N GLY A 210 -15.23 13.09 -15.51
CA GLY A 210 -14.14 13.88 -16.11
C GLY A 210 -12.69 13.39 -15.96
N ASN A 211 -12.39 12.49 -15.02
CA ASN A 211 -11.06 11.92 -14.83
C ASN A 211 -11.14 10.39 -14.92
N ASN A 212 -10.52 9.84 -15.95
CA ASN A 212 -10.54 8.42 -16.28
C ASN A 212 -9.69 7.61 -15.26
N TYR A 213 -10.25 7.37 -14.08
CA TYR A 213 -9.60 6.63 -13.00
C TYR A 213 -9.62 5.12 -13.27
N HIS A 214 -8.44 4.57 -13.59
CA HIS A 214 -8.26 3.14 -13.81
C HIS A 214 -7.72 2.45 -12.56
N LEU A 215 -8.63 1.93 -11.72
CA LEU A 215 -8.31 1.24 -10.47
C LEU A 215 -7.25 0.12 -10.63
N LYS A 216 -7.28 -0.64 -11.73
CA LYS A 216 -6.27 -1.67 -12.03
C LYS A 216 -4.88 -1.09 -12.23
N SER A 217 -4.79 0.05 -12.89
CA SER A 217 -3.51 0.74 -13.11
C SER A 217 -2.96 1.26 -11.78
N SER A 218 -3.81 1.77 -10.89
CA SER A 218 -3.43 2.15 -9.52
C SER A 218 -2.91 0.94 -8.73
N PHE A 219 -3.65 -0.17 -8.76
CA PHE A 219 -3.26 -1.41 -8.08
C PHE A 219 -1.89 -1.91 -8.56
N ASN A 220 -1.69 -1.98 -9.88
CA ASN A 220 -0.44 -2.43 -10.47
C ASN A 220 0.72 -1.50 -10.11
N THR A 221 0.51 -0.19 -10.17
CA THR A 221 1.52 0.81 -9.80
C THR A 221 1.91 0.66 -8.33
N TYR A 222 0.93 0.62 -7.44
CA TYR A 222 1.14 0.48 -6.00
C TYR A 222 1.86 -0.82 -5.63
N LEU A 223 1.41 -1.96 -6.18
CA LEU A 223 2.05 -3.26 -5.96
C LEU A 223 3.50 -3.27 -6.50
N ASN A 224 3.75 -2.63 -7.64
CA ASN A 224 5.09 -2.52 -8.21
C ASN A 224 6.02 -1.72 -7.29
N ILE A 225 5.56 -0.61 -6.70
CA ILE A 225 6.36 0.17 -5.74
C ILE A 225 6.64 -0.63 -4.47
N ILE A 226 5.63 -1.32 -3.91
CA ILE A 226 5.82 -2.21 -2.76
C ILE A 226 6.88 -3.27 -3.08
N LYS A 227 6.78 -3.96 -4.23
CA LYS A 227 7.76 -4.97 -4.65
C LYS A 227 9.16 -4.41 -4.80
N ILE A 228 9.31 -3.18 -5.31
CA ILE A 228 10.61 -2.49 -5.36
C ILE A 228 11.16 -2.33 -3.93
N LEU A 229 10.39 -1.72 -3.03
CA LEU A 229 10.80 -1.50 -1.63
C LEU A 229 11.14 -2.81 -0.91
N SER A 230 10.41 -3.88 -1.20
CA SER A 230 10.65 -5.22 -0.63
C SER A 230 11.91 -5.91 -1.16
N LYS A 231 12.44 -5.51 -2.33
CA LYS A 231 13.63 -6.13 -2.95
C LYS A 231 14.92 -5.33 -2.87
N VAL A 232 14.85 -4.01 -2.81
CA VAL A 232 16.05 -3.15 -2.76
C VAL A 232 16.88 -3.39 -1.49
N LYS A 233 18.20 -3.35 -1.60
CA LYS A 233 19.13 -3.63 -0.51
C LYS A 233 19.45 -2.40 0.33
N ASN A 234 19.46 -1.22 -0.31
CA ASN A 234 19.84 0.04 0.31
C ASN A 234 19.16 1.23 -0.40
N ARG A 235 19.39 2.44 0.13
CA ARG A 235 18.88 3.69 -0.44
C ARG A 235 19.35 3.91 -1.88
N ASP A 236 20.62 3.73 -2.16
CA ASP A 236 21.20 4.04 -3.47
C ASP A 236 20.56 3.20 -4.58
N GLU A 237 20.32 1.91 -4.30
CA GLU A 237 19.62 1.03 -5.22
C GLU A 237 18.17 1.48 -5.43
N PHE A 238 17.46 1.84 -4.36
CA PHE A 238 16.11 2.39 -4.45
C PHE A 238 16.07 3.67 -5.28
N GLN A 239 16.96 4.62 -4.99
CA GLN A 239 17.05 5.90 -5.68
C GLN A 239 17.37 5.69 -7.17
N ARG A 240 18.33 4.82 -7.51
CA ARG A 240 18.66 4.50 -8.90
C ARG A 240 17.48 3.93 -9.68
N ILE A 241 16.71 3.02 -9.07
CA ILE A 241 15.50 2.47 -9.69
C ILE A 241 14.45 3.57 -9.90
N MET A 242 14.24 4.41 -8.88
CA MET A 242 13.23 5.47 -8.94
C MET A 242 13.61 6.60 -9.91
N ILE A 243 14.89 6.96 -10.03
CA ILE A 243 15.39 7.91 -11.05
C ILE A 243 15.11 7.37 -12.45
N LYS A 244 15.38 6.08 -12.69
CA LYS A 244 15.15 5.46 -14.00
C LYS A 244 13.67 5.44 -14.38
N LYS A 245 12.78 5.22 -13.40
CA LYS A 245 11.33 5.09 -13.64
C LYS A 245 10.57 6.41 -13.60
N TYR A 246 10.91 7.28 -12.66
CA TYR A 246 10.17 8.49 -12.32
C TYR A 246 11.12 9.68 -12.10
N PRO A 247 11.91 10.08 -13.12
CA PRO A 247 12.98 11.07 -12.95
C PRO A 247 12.48 12.42 -12.44
N LYS A 248 11.35 12.92 -12.97
CA LYS A 248 10.76 14.21 -12.58
C LYS A 248 10.22 14.17 -11.14
N GLN A 249 9.63 13.04 -10.75
CA GLN A 249 9.12 12.83 -9.40
C GLN A 249 10.27 12.75 -8.38
N VAL A 250 11.39 12.13 -8.75
CA VAL A 250 12.57 12.13 -7.89
C VAL A 250 13.15 13.54 -7.74
N GLU A 251 13.28 14.30 -8.83
CA GLU A 251 13.72 15.70 -8.76
C GLU A 251 12.83 16.54 -7.81
N LEU A 252 11.51 16.38 -7.93
CA LEU A 252 10.56 17.05 -7.04
C LEU A 252 10.71 16.61 -5.58
N ALA A 253 10.93 15.32 -5.35
CA ALA A 253 11.17 14.78 -4.02
C ALA A 253 12.47 15.32 -3.39
N VAL A 254 13.52 15.49 -4.19
CA VAL A 254 14.79 16.11 -3.76
C VAL A 254 14.54 17.54 -3.32
N LYS A 255 13.80 18.32 -4.12
CA LYS A 255 13.43 19.69 -3.78
C LYS A 255 12.68 19.74 -2.45
N TYR A 256 11.64 18.93 -2.28
CA TYR A 256 10.87 18.87 -1.03
C TYR A 256 11.69 18.43 0.17
N ALA A 257 12.61 17.48 -0.01
CA ALA A 257 13.49 17.04 1.07
C ALA A 257 14.41 18.16 1.54
N LYS A 258 15.02 18.91 0.61
CA LYS A 258 15.84 20.09 0.93
C LYS A 258 15.05 21.18 1.65
N GLU A 259 13.82 21.42 1.23
CA GLU A 259 12.93 22.41 1.85
C GLU A 259 12.57 22.09 3.30
N ILE A 260 12.44 20.81 3.66
CA ILE A 260 11.98 20.37 5.00
C ILE A 260 13.14 20.00 5.93
N PHE A 261 14.23 19.46 5.37
CA PHE A 261 15.35 18.88 6.12
C PHE A 261 16.68 19.61 5.90
N GLY A 262 16.76 20.53 4.94
CA GLY A 262 17.95 21.31 4.59
C GLY A 262 18.84 20.65 3.53
N GLU A 263 19.78 21.42 2.97
CA GLU A 263 20.64 21.03 1.84
C GLU A 263 21.52 19.79 2.08
N LYS A 264 21.83 19.48 3.35
CA LYS A 264 22.65 18.33 3.72
C LYS A 264 21.87 17.02 3.72
N PHE A 265 20.53 17.06 3.60
CA PHE A 265 19.71 15.87 3.62
C PHE A 265 19.85 15.08 2.30
N PRO A 266 19.91 13.72 2.34
CA PRO A 266 20.13 12.95 1.14
C PRO A 266 19.02 13.20 0.11
N PRO A 267 19.37 13.24 -1.19
CA PRO A 267 18.46 13.72 -2.23
C PRO A 267 17.16 12.92 -2.39
N PHE A 268 17.05 11.64 -2.02
CA PHE A 268 15.77 10.91 -2.11
C PHE A 268 15.69 9.65 -1.25
#